data_AF-A0A7S1X9L4-F1
#
_entry.id   AF-A0A7S1X9L4-F1
#
_cell.length_a   1.000
_cell.length_b   1.000
_cell.length_c   1.000
_cell.angle_alpha   90.00
_cell.angle_beta   90.00
_cell.angle_gamma   90.00
#
_symmetry.space_group_name_H-M   'P 1'
#
loop_
_entity.id
_entity.type
_entity.pdbx_description
1 polymer ?
#
loop_
_entity_poly.entity_id
_entity_poly.type
_entity_poly.pdbx_seq_one_letter_code
_entity_poly.pdbx_strand_id
1 'polypeptide(L)'
;ETDPQGDPFDVGILYSLITPPAEEPCLEVAPSALKPNLRRYQRQAAAWMVARESGQLSASIGSTKPLPHPLWRQVPSINGLGCLYLNPYTGVLAEIEFLQERVSGGILADEMGLGKTVEVLALVLAHPYKGAKAEEVAGR
;
A
#
# COMPACT_ATOMS: atom_id res chain seq x y z
N GLU A 1 22.17 33.10 8.93
CA GLU A 1 21.70 32.83 10.31
C GLU A 1 21.50 31.33 10.44
N THR A 2 22.34 30.66 11.23
CA THR A 2 22.18 29.24 11.57
C THR A 2 21.51 29.20 12.95
N ASP A 3 20.27 28.72 12.99
CA ASP A 3 19.51 28.50 14.22
C ASP A 3 20.26 27.46 15.11
N PRO A 4 20.59 27.79 16.37
CA PRO A 4 21.33 26.90 17.26
C PRO A 4 20.50 25.75 17.87
N GLN A 5 19.24 25.59 17.47
CA GLN A 5 18.44 24.38 17.71
C GLN A 5 18.16 23.72 16.37
N GLY A 6 18.85 22.60 16.08
CA GLY A 6 18.61 21.85 14.85
C GLY A 6 17.13 21.54 14.68
N ASP A 7 16.65 21.57 13.44
CA ASP A 7 15.24 21.34 13.11
C ASP A 7 14.76 20.05 13.80
N PRO A 8 13.77 20.12 14.72
CA PRO A 8 13.26 18.96 15.43
C PRO A 8 12.64 17.91 14.48
N PHE A 9 12.43 18.26 13.22
CA PHE A 9 11.90 17.39 12.19
C PHE A 9 12.85 17.31 10.99
N ASP A 10 13.72 16.29 11.00
CA ASP A 10 14.55 15.98 9.84
C ASP A 10 13.73 15.26 8.76
N VAL A 11 13.35 16.01 7.73
CA VAL A 11 12.64 15.52 6.54
C VAL A 11 13.42 14.40 5.82
N GLY A 12 14.75 14.45 5.84
CA GLY A 12 15.60 13.43 5.22
C GLY A 12 15.48 12.08 5.90
N ILE A 13 15.40 12.06 7.23
CA ILE A 13 15.12 10.83 8.00
C ILE A 13 13.76 10.28 7.62
N LEU A 14 12.72 11.13 7.53
CA LEU A 14 11.39 10.67 7.15
C LEU A 14 11.41 9.98 5.77
N TYR A 15 12.02 10.61 4.75
CA TYR A 15 12.14 10.00 3.43
C TYR A 15 12.89 8.66 3.48
N SER A 16 13.97 8.55 4.26
CA SER A 16 14.72 7.30 4.39
C SER A 16 13.89 6.14 4.96
N LEU A 17 12.90 6.44 5.81
CA LEU A 17 12.04 5.45 6.46
C LEU A 17 10.83 5.04 5.60
N ILE A 18 10.35 5.92 4.73
CA ILE A 18 9.15 5.66 3.89
C ILE A 18 9.49 5.28 2.45
N THR A 19 10.76 5.38 2.04
CA THR A 19 11.19 5.03 0.68
C THR A 19 10.98 3.52 0.47
N PRO A 20 10.26 3.12 -0.59
CA PRO A 20 10.06 1.72 -0.89
C PRO A 20 11.39 0.98 -1.10
N PRO A 21 11.47 -0.33 -0.79
CA PRO A 21 12.68 -1.11 -1.02
C PRO A 21 13.04 -1.13 -2.53
N ALA A 22 14.34 -1.18 -2.84
CA ALA A 22 14.82 -1.13 -4.23
C ALA A 22 14.36 -2.34 -5.10
N GLU A 23 14.01 -3.46 -4.46
CA GLU A 23 13.63 -4.71 -5.10
C GLU A 23 12.12 -4.95 -4.99
N GLU A 24 11.35 -4.14 -5.71
CA GLU A 24 9.92 -4.35 -5.91
C GLU A 24 9.60 -5.08 -7.22
N PRO A 25 8.50 -5.86 -7.26
CA PRO A 25 8.02 -6.47 -8.48
C PRO A 25 7.75 -5.39 -9.53
N CYS A 26 8.13 -5.70 -10.77
CA CYS A 26 7.90 -4.82 -11.92
C CYS A 26 6.72 -5.33 -12.72
N LEU A 27 6.00 -4.42 -13.39
CA LEU A 27 5.02 -4.81 -14.39
C LEU A 27 5.77 -5.52 -15.53
N GLU A 28 5.48 -6.81 -15.72
CA GLU A 28 6.22 -7.68 -16.64
C GLU A 28 6.05 -7.23 -18.09
N VAL A 29 4.84 -6.80 -18.47
CA VAL A 29 4.50 -6.37 -19.81
C VAL A 29 3.97 -4.95 -19.77
N ALA A 30 4.67 -4.03 -20.45
CA ALA A 30 4.18 -2.68 -20.63
C ALA A 30 2.94 -2.70 -21.56
N PRO A 31 1.87 -1.96 -21.25
CA PRO A 31 0.69 -1.93 -22.12
C PRO A 31 1.03 -1.43 -23.52
N SER A 32 0.65 -2.18 -24.56
CA SER A 32 1.01 -1.88 -25.96
C SER A 32 0.45 -0.55 -26.47
N ALA A 33 -0.64 -0.06 -25.89
CA ALA A 33 -1.22 1.25 -26.20
C ALA A 33 -0.39 2.43 -25.64
N LEU A 34 0.54 2.17 -24.71
CA LEU A 34 1.41 3.19 -24.13
C LEU A 34 2.66 3.37 -25.00
N LYS A 35 2.73 4.50 -25.71
CA LYS A 35 3.85 4.83 -26.61
C LYS A 35 5.22 4.97 -25.94
N PRO A 36 5.37 5.64 -24.77
CA PRO A 36 6.68 5.76 -24.13
C PRO A 36 7.14 4.43 -23.50
N ASN A 37 8.44 4.18 -23.57
CA ASN A 37 9.07 3.05 -22.88
C ASN A 37 9.21 3.36 -21.38
N LEU A 38 8.54 2.58 -20.52
CA LEU A 38 8.59 2.74 -19.08
C LEU A 38 9.98 2.43 -18.51
N ARG A 39 10.48 3.31 -17.64
CA ARG A 39 11.68 3.05 -16.82
C ARG A 39 11.39 1.97 -15.78
N ARG A 40 12.45 1.42 -15.17
CA ARG A 40 12.30 0.36 -14.14
C ARG A 40 11.40 0.82 -12.98
N TYR A 41 11.66 1.99 -12.40
CA TYR A 41 10.85 2.53 -11.31
C TYR A 41 9.38 2.73 -11.71
N GLN A 42 9.11 3.20 -12.93
CA GLN A 42 7.74 3.37 -13.44
C GLN A 42 7.00 2.04 -13.56
N ARG A 43 7.71 0.96 -13.94
CA ARG A 43 7.16 -0.39 -13.96
C ARG A 43 6.90 -0.94 -12.56
N GLN A 44 7.72 -0.57 -11.57
CA GLN A 44 7.53 -0.94 -10.16
C GLN A 44 6.28 -0.24 -9.61
N ALA A 45 6.19 1.08 -9.78
CA ALA A 45 5.04 1.88 -9.38
C ALA A 45 3.73 1.34 -10.01
N ALA A 46 3.73 1.05 -11.31
CA ALA A 46 2.57 0.49 -11.99
C ALA A 46 2.17 -0.90 -11.45
N ALA A 47 3.13 -1.80 -11.21
CA ALA A 47 2.83 -3.11 -10.63
C ALA A 47 2.28 -3.01 -9.20
N TRP A 48 2.86 -2.14 -8.38
CA TRP A 48 2.36 -1.86 -7.03
C TRP A 48 0.91 -1.37 -7.05
N MET A 49 0.60 -0.40 -7.93
CA MET A 49 -0.76 0.13 -8.07
C MET A 49 -1.75 -0.96 -8.54
N VAL A 50 -1.38 -1.79 -9.52
CA VAL A 50 -2.22 -2.92 -9.97
C VAL A 50 -2.47 -3.92 -8.84
N ALA A 51 -1.45 -4.23 -8.03
CA ALA A 51 -1.59 -5.14 -6.91
C ALA A 51 -2.49 -4.58 -5.80
N ARG A 52 -2.44 -3.25 -5.57
CA ARG A 52 -3.34 -2.52 -4.65
C ARG A 52 -4.79 -2.57 -5.11
N GLU A 53 -5.06 -2.36 -6.40
CA GLU A 53 -6.43 -2.36 -6.95
C GLU A 53 -7.01 -3.77 -7.15
N SER A 54 -6.16 -4.75 -7.47
CA SER A 54 -6.58 -6.14 -7.68
C SER A 54 -6.80 -6.92 -6.37
N GLY A 55 -6.51 -6.31 -5.22
CA GLY A 55 -6.57 -6.98 -3.92
C GLY A 55 -5.49 -8.06 -3.72
N GLN A 56 -4.48 -8.11 -4.58
CA GLN A 56 -3.45 -9.16 -4.61
C GLN A 56 -2.26 -8.90 -3.68
N LEU A 57 -2.20 -7.74 -3.03
CA LEU A 57 -1.05 -7.32 -2.21
C LEU A 57 -0.72 -8.28 -1.04
N SER A 58 -1.64 -9.13 -0.57
CA SER A 58 -1.27 -10.16 0.42
C SER A 58 -0.53 -11.35 -0.16
N ALA A 59 -0.75 -11.64 -1.44
CA ALA A 59 -0.11 -12.78 -2.10
C ALA A 59 1.37 -12.51 -2.35
N SER A 60 1.77 -11.24 -2.57
CA SER A 60 3.17 -10.86 -2.83
C SER A 60 4.09 -10.99 -1.62
N ILE A 61 3.54 -11.07 -0.38
CA ILE A 61 4.31 -11.32 0.85
C ILE A 61 4.36 -12.82 1.19
N GLY A 62 3.78 -13.70 0.35
CA GLY A 62 3.77 -15.14 0.58
C GLY A 62 2.92 -15.59 1.78
N SER A 63 2.16 -14.67 2.39
CA SER A 63 1.26 -14.95 3.52
C SER A 63 -0.19 -14.96 3.05
N THR A 64 -0.83 -16.12 3.15
CA THR A 64 -2.28 -16.26 2.98
C THR A 64 -3.07 -15.64 4.14
N LYS A 65 -2.39 -15.30 5.25
CA LYS A 65 -3.00 -14.64 6.41
C LYS A 65 -2.96 -13.12 6.26
N PRO A 66 -4.07 -12.43 6.55
CA PRO A 66 -4.10 -10.97 6.61
C PRO A 66 -3.09 -10.46 7.65
N LEU A 67 -2.44 -9.34 7.33
CA LEU A 67 -1.44 -8.72 8.20
C LEU A 67 -2.11 -8.10 9.43
N PRO A 68 -1.45 -8.17 10.61
CA PRO A 68 -1.92 -7.44 11.78
C PRO A 68 -1.89 -5.94 11.52
N HIS A 69 -2.85 -5.21 12.10
CA HIS A 69 -2.93 -3.77 11.94
C HIS A 69 -1.75 -3.09 12.67
N PRO A 70 -0.95 -2.22 12.02
CA PRO A 70 0.31 -1.72 12.56
C PRO A 70 0.16 -0.85 13.83
N LEU A 71 -1.02 -0.27 14.04
CA LEU A 71 -1.34 0.51 15.25
C LEU A 71 -1.71 -0.33 16.47
N TRP A 72 -1.90 -1.65 16.32
CA TRP A 72 -2.23 -2.55 17.42
C TRP A 72 -1.01 -3.34 17.85
N ARG A 73 -0.80 -3.42 19.16
CA ARG A 73 0.29 -4.20 19.76
C ARG A 73 -0.29 -5.31 20.62
N GLN A 74 0.24 -6.51 20.47
CA GLN A 74 -0.06 -7.62 21.36
C GLN A 74 0.59 -7.39 22.73
N VAL A 75 -0.19 -7.52 23.80
CA VAL A 75 0.24 -7.37 25.18
C VAL A 75 -0.19 -8.59 26.01
N PRO A 76 0.61 -9.02 27.00
CA PRO A 76 0.23 -10.14 27.85
C PRO A 76 -0.97 -9.78 28.72
N SER A 77 -1.86 -10.75 28.93
CA SER A 77 -2.95 -10.59 29.90
C SER A 77 -2.42 -10.63 31.34
N ILE A 78 -3.08 -9.89 32.24
CA ILE A 78 -2.70 -9.77 33.66
C ILE A 78 -2.74 -11.13 34.38
N ASN A 79 -3.64 -12.03 33.95
CA ASN A 79 -3.77 -13.37 34.51
C ASN A 79 -2.79 -14.39 33.90
N GLY A 80 -1.93 -13.98 32.96
CA GLY A 80 -0.98 -14.85 32.25
C GLY A 80 -1.63 -15.84 31.29
N LEU A 81 -2.96 -15.80 31.13
CA LEU A 81 -3.73 -16.70 30.27
C LEU A 81 -4.15 -15.92 29.03
N GLY A 82 -3.32 -16.01 27.98
CA GLY A 82 -3.60 -15.42 26.67
C GLY A 82 -3.00 -14.04 26.45
N CYS A 83 -3.45 -13.38 25.38
CA CYS A 83 -2.96 -12.08 24.95
C CYS A 83 -4.12 -11.15 24.62
N LEU A 84 -3.90 -9.87 24.85
CA LEU A 84 -4.80 -8.79 24.47
C LEU A 84 -4.10 -7.92 23.42
N TYR A 85 -4.88 -7.12 22.71
CA TYR A 85 -4.40 -6.18 21.71
C TYR A 85 -4.71 -4.76 22.19
N LEU A 86 -3.68 -3.93 22.27
CA LEU A 86 -3.77 -2.53 22.70
C LEU A 86 -3.49 -1.61 21.51
N ASN A 87 -4.36 -0.63 21.31
CA ASN A 87 -4.04 0.53 20.49
C ASN A 87 -3.60 1.68 21.41
N PRO A 88 -2.29 2.00 21.49
CA PRO A 88 -1.78 2.99 22.44
C PRO A 88 -2.20 4.43 22.11
N TYR A 89 -2.69 4.69 20.89
CA TYR A 89 -3.11 6.02 20.44
C TYR A 89 -4.56 6.33 20.81
N THR A 90 -5.40 5.30 20.92
CA THR A 90 -6.83 5.44 21.28
C THR A 90 -7.14 4.95 22.69
N GLY A 91 -6.24 4.17 23.29
CA GLY A 91 -6.46 3.54 24.61
C GLY A 91 -7.40 2.34 24.58
N VAL A 92 -7.80 1.87 23.39
CA VAL A 92 -8.70 0.72 23.26
C VAL A 92 -7.94 -0.59 23.46
N LEU A 93 -8.54 -1.48 24.24
CA LEU A 93 -8.08 -2.84 24.50
C LEU A 93 -9.09 -3.84 23.92
N ALA A 94 -8.59 -4.89 23.28
CA ALA A 94 -9.42 -5.93 22.68
C ALA A 94 -8.84 -7.32 22.90
N GLU A 95 -9.71 -8.33 22.95
CA GLU A 95 -9.32 -9.75 23.05
C GLU A 95 -8.99 -10.37 21.69
N ILE A 96 -9.42 -9.73 20.59
CA ILE A 96 -9.28 -10.23 19.22
C ILE A 96 -8.29 -9.33 18.46
N GLU A 97 -7.48 -9.96 17.60
CA GLU A 97 -6.55 -9.26 16.73
C GLU A 97 -7.27 -8.41 15.68
N PHE A 98 -6.86 -7.15 15.56
CA PHE A 98 -7.29 -6.30 14.46
C PHE A 98 -6.41 -6.53 13.25
N LEU A 99 -7.04 -6.90 12.16
CA LEU A 99 -6.38 -7.10 10.88
C LEU A 99 -6.44 -5.80 10.08
N GLN A 100 -5.40 -5.58 9.26
CA GLN A 100 -5.37 -4.41 8.39
C GLN A 100 -6.48 -4.51 7.34
N GLU A 101 -7.39 -3.54 7.34
CA GLU A 101 -8.40 -3.40 6.29
C GLU A 101 -7.74 -3.07 4.95
N ARG A 102 -8.21 -3.74 3.89
CA ARG A 102 -7.70 -3.47 2.54
C ARG A 102 -8.52 -2.36 1.90
N VAL A 103 -7.85 -1.25 1.66
CA VAL A 103 -8.37 -0.17 0.82
C VAL A 103 -7.80 -0.32 -0.59
N SER A 104 -8.62 -0.18 -1.61
CA SER A 104 -8.18 -0.14 -3.02
C SER A 104 -7.50 1.21 -3.36
N GLY A 105 -6.57 1.22 -4.30
CA GLY A 105 -5.83 2.43 -4.71
C GLY A 105 -4.66 2.78 -3.78
N GLY A 106 -4.22 4.02 -3.70
CA GLY A 106 -3.08 4.41 -2.84
C GLY A 106 -2.53 5.80 -3.14
N ILE A 107 -1.43 6.16 -2.49
CA ILE A 107 -0.73 7.43 -2.72
C ILE A 107 0.54 7.15 -3.52
N LEU A 108 0.66 7.80 -4.68
CA LEU A 108 1.87 7.81 -5.50
C LEU A 108 2.59 9.14 -5.29
N ALA A 109 3.66 9.13 -4.48
CA ALA A 109 4.33 10.33 -3.97
C ALA A 109 5.79 10.46 -4.43
N ASP A 110 6.05 10.14 -5.70
CA ASP A 110 7.37 10.26 -6.30
C ASP A 110 7.79 11.73 -6.52
N GLU A 111 9.09 11.97 -6.66
CA GLU A 111 9.64 13.28 -7.00
C GLU A 111 9.03 13.85 -8.29
N MET A 112 9.03 15.18 -8.41
CA MET A 112 8.55 15.85 -9.62
C MET A 112 9.44 15.50 -10.82
N GLY A 113 8.83 15.32 -11.99
CA GLY A 113 9.56 14.97 -13.22
C GLY A 113 9.80 13.47 -13.44
N LEU A 114 9.50 12.58 -12.49
CA LEU A 114 9.63 11.12 -12.66
C LEU A 114 8.52 10.49 -13.55
N GLY A 115 7.52 11.28 -13.96
CA GLY A 115 6.52 10.82 -14.93
C GLY A 115 5.34 10.07 -14.30
N LYS A 116 4.90 10.49 -13.11
CA LYS A 116 3.68 10.01 -12.44
C LYS A 116 2.45 9.88 -13.35
N THR A 117 2.27 10.81 -14.29
CA THR A 117 1.19 10.72 -15.28
C THR A 117 1.32 9.47 -16.15
N VAL A 118 2.53 9.14 -16.61
CA VAL A 118 2.79 7.96 -17.43
C VAL A 118 2.58 6.68 -16.61
N GLU A 119 2.93 6.68 -15.33
CA GLU A 119 2.69 5.56 -14.41
C GLU A 119 1.19 5.31 -14.19
N VAL A 120 0.41 6.36 -13.98
CA VAL A 120 -1.06 6.26 -13.85
C VAL A 120 -1.70 5.79 -15.16
N LEU A 121 -1.22 6.27 -16.32
CA LEU A 121 -1.70 5.76 -17.61
C LEU A 121 -1.36 4.27 -17.80
N ALA A 122 -0.17 3.84 -17.36
CA ALA A 122 0.22 2.43 -17.38
C ALA A 122 -0.71 1.58 -16.50
N LEU A 123 -1.07 2.07 -15.30
CA LEU A 123 -2.07 1.44 -14.44
C LEU A 123 -3.42 1.28 -15.14
N VAL A 124 -3.99 2.36 -15.67
CA VAL A 124 -5.31 2.35 -16.33
C VAL A 124 -5.35 1.34 -17.48
N LEU A 125 -4.27 1.25 -18.26
CA LEU A 125 -4.16 0.32 -19.38
C LEU A 125 -3.92 -1.13 -18.94
N ALA A 126 -3.21 -1.35 -17.82
CA ALA A 126 -2.93 -2.68 -17.27
C ALA A 126 -4.11 -3.26 -16.46
N HIS A 127 -4.92 -2.40 -15.83
CA HIS A 127 -6.07 -2.76 -15.02
C HIS A 127 -7.34 -2.03 -15.50
N PRO A 128 -7.84 -2.34 -16.71
CA PRO A 128 -8.99 -1.65 -17.27
C PRO A 128 -10.27 -1.98 -16.50
N TYR A 129 -11.15 -1.00 -16.38
CA TYR A 129 -12.48 -1.18 -15.81
C TYR A 129 -13.30 -2.18 -16.62
N LYS A 130 -13.83 -3.22 -15.95
CA LYS A 130 -14.55 -4.32 -16.60
C LYS A 130 -16.08 -4.11 -16.69
N GLY A 131 -16.59 -2.95 -16.29
CA GLY A 131 -18.03 -2.72 -16.16
C GLY A 131 -18.61 -3.31 -14.86
N ALA A 132 -19.69 -2.72 -14.35
CA ALA A 132 -20.56 -3.43 -13.43
C ALA A 132 -21.25 -4.54 -14.22
N LYS A 133 -21.18 -5.79 -13.76
CA LYS A 133 -22.09 -6.82 -14.25
C LYS A 133 -23.49 -6.30 -13.93
N ALA A 134 -24.29 -5.99 -14.95
CA ALA A 134 -25.70 -5.71 -14.74
C ALA A 134 -26.26 -6.92 -14.00
N GLU A 135 -26.73 -6.71 -12.76
CA GLU A 135 -27.58 -7.69 -12.11
C GLU A 135 -28.77 -7.89 -13.03
N GLU A 136 -28.78 -9.03 -13.72
CA GLU A 136 -29.98 -9.57 -14.33
C GLU A 136 -30.97 -9.73 -13.18
N VAL A 137 -31.88 -8.76 -13.05
CA VAL A 137 -33.10 -8.90 -12.24
C VAL A 137 -33.92 -9.97 -12.95
N ALA A 138 -33.55 -11.22 -12.72
CA ALA A 138 -34.32 -12.38 -13.08
C ALA A 138 -35.56 -12.34 -12.20
N GLY A 139 -36.68 -11.90 -12.80
CA GLY A 139 -37.98 -11.95 -12.16
C GLY A 139 -38.26 -13.35 -11.62
N ARG A 140 -38.66 -13.39 -10.35
CA ARG A 140 -39.56 -14.38 -9.75
C ARG A 140 -40.07 -13.85 -8.43
#